data_AF-A0A535P1A0-F1
#
_entry.id   AF-A0A535P1A0-F1
#
_cell.length_a   1.000
_cell.length_b   1.000
_cell.length_c   1.000
_cell.angle_alpha   90.00
_cell.angle_beta   90.00
_cell.angle_gamma   90.00
#
_symmetry.space_group_name_H-M   'P 1'
#
loop_
_entity.id
_entity.type
_entity.pdbx_description
1 polymer ?
#
loop_
_entity_poly.entity_id
_entity_poly.type
_entity_poly.pdbx_seq_one_letter_code
_entity_poly.pdbx_strand_id
1 'polypeptide(L)' 'PYAAAKAAGASAVCADGTWSYSKTRSGTCSHHGGVHWWTGNLGPAGPGAH' A
#
# COMPACT_ATOMS: atom_id res chain seq x y z
N PRO A 1 9.29 1.47 5.34
CA PRO A 1 8.19 2.16 4.62
C PRO A 1 6.78 1.70 5.04
N TYR A 2 6.53 0.39 5.20
CA TYR A 2 5.19 -0.17 5.39
C TYR A 2 4.54 0.14 6.75
N ALA A 3 5.30 0.01 7.83
CA ALA A 3 4.86 0.41 9.16
C ALA A 3 4.60 1.92 9.26
N ALA A 4 5.45 2.73 8.60
CA ALA A 4 5.29 4.17 8.52
C ALA A 4 4.05 4.57 7.70
N ALA A 5 3.80 3.90 6.57
CA ALA A 5 2.59 4.09 5.77
C ALA A 5 1.32 3.74 6.57
N LYS A 6 1.35 2.63 7.32
CA LYS A 6 0.24 2.27 8.22
C LYS A 6 0.04 3.30 9.35
N ALA A 7 1.13 3.75 9.98
CA ALA A 7 1.08 4.78 11.03
C ALA A 7 0.60 6.14 10.49
N ALA A 8 0.94 6.46 9.24
CA ALA A 8 0.48 7.66 8.54
C ALA A 8 -0.95 7.55 8.01
N GLY A 9 -1.62 6.40 8.16
CA GLY A 9 -2.97 6.18 7.65
C GLY A 9 -3.05 6.02 6.13
N ALA A 10 -1.93 5.76 5.45
CA ALA A 10 -1.97 5.36 4.05
C ALA A 10 -2.76 4.05 3.93
N SER A 11 -3.43 3.87 2.80
CA SER A 11 -4.22 2.68 2.45
C SER A 11 -3.40 1.68 1.62
N ALA A 12 -2.40 2.16 0.88
CA ALA A 12 -1.50 1.34 0.08
C ALA A 12 -0.13 2.02 -0.09
N VAL A 13 0.88 1.20 -0.39
CA VAL A 13 2.19 1.64 -0.88
C VAL A 13 2.30 1.21 -2.34
N CYS A 14 2.66 2.15 -3.21
CA CYS A 14 2.82 1.93 -4.64
C CYS A 14 4.19 1.34 -4.98
N ALA A 15 4.33 0.78 -6.19
CA ALA A 15 5.58 0.16 -6.66
C ALA A 15 6.75 1.13 -6.77
N ASP A 16 6.49 2.42 -7.00
CA ASP A 16 7.51 3.48 -6.99
C ASP A 16 7.89 3.97 -5.58
N GLY A 17 7.28 3.41 -4.52
CA GLY A 17 7.53 3.76 -3.13
C GLY A 17 6.64 4.89 -2.58
N THR A 18 5.79 5.49 -3.42
CA THR A 18 4.82 6.51 -2.97
C THR A 18 3.69 5.88 -2.15
N TRP A 19 3.02 6.69 -1.33
CA TRP A 19 1.91 6.24 -0.49
C TRP A 19 0.59 6.70 -1.08
N SER A 20 -0.39 5.80 -1.11
CA SER A 20 -1.76 6.09 -1.52
C SER A 20 -2.70 6.05 -0.33
N TYR A 21 -3.63 7.01 -0.29
CA TYR A 21 -4.67 7.15 0.74
C TYR A 21 -6.07 6.80 0.20
N SER A 22 -6.13 6.16 -0.97
CA SER A 22 -7.39 5.78 -1.60
C SER A 22 -8.15 4.76 -0.77
N LYS A 23 -9.43 5.07 -0.51
CA LYS A 23 -10.37 4.15 0.15
C LYS A 23 -10.80 2.99 -0.76
N THR A 24 -10.66 3.15 -2.07
CA THR A 24 -11.07 2.16 -3.08
C THR A 24 -9.87 1.43 -3.66
N ARG A 25 -10.03 0.11 -3.92
CA ARG A 25 -8.94 -0.68 -4.54
C ARG A 25 -8.80 -0.43 -6.03
N SER A 26 -9.87 -0.02 -6.71
CA SER A 26 -9.88 0.25 -8.13
C SER A 26 -9.08 1.52 -8.44
N GLY A 27 -8.11 1.42 -9.35
CA GLY A 27 -7.31 2.56 -9.81
C GLY A 27 -6.18 3.00 -8.87
N THR A 28 -6.00 2.32 -7.74
CA THR A 28 -4.96 2.69 -6.78
C THR A 28 -3.58 2.34 -7.32
N CYS A 29 -2.68 3.33 -7.29
CA CYS A 29 -1.33 3.23 -7.83
C CYS A 29 -1.24 2.94 -9.34
N SER A 30 -2.31 3.15 -10.13
CA SER A 30 -2.27 2.88 -11.58
C SER A 30 -1.17 3.64 -12.32
N HIS A 31 -0.88 4.88 -11.91
CA HIS A 31 0.23 5.68 -12.46
C HIS A 31 1.59 5.36 -11.85
N HIS A 32 1.59 4.64 -10.72
CA HIS A 32 2.75 4.38 -9.88
C HIS A 32 3.22 2.91 -10.00
N GLY A 33 2.85 2.22 -11.09
CA GLY A 33 3.23 0.83 -11.35
C GLY A 33 2.38 -0.22 -10.62
N GLY A 34 1.24 0.18 -10.04
CA GLY A 34 0.37 -0.70 -9.27
C GLY A 34 0.68 -0.69 -7.78
N VAL A 35 -0.17 -1.39 -7.02
CA VAL A 35 -0.02 -1.48 -5.57
C VAL A 35 1.03 -2.52 -5.25
N HIS A 36 2.09 -2.10 -4.56
CA HIS A 36 3.11 -3.00 -4.06
C HIS A 36 2.66 -3.67 -2.76
N TRP A 37 1.89 -2.95 -1.93
CA TRP A 37 1.35 -3.50 -0.68
C TRP A 37 0.18 -2.70 -0.11
N TRP A 38 -0.80 -3.40 0.47
CA TRP A 38 -1.98 -2.80 1.16
C TRP A 38 -1.79 -2.73 2.68
N THR A 39 -1.92 -1.54 3.26
CA THR A 39 -1.71 -1.33 4.72
C THR A 39 -2.68 -2.08 5.61
N GLY A 40 -3.90 -2.32 5.13
CA GLY A 40 -4.93 -3.07 5.84
C GLY A 40 -4.70 -4.60 5.87
N ASN A 41 -3.79 -5.13 5.06
CA ASN A 41 -3.61 -6.58 4.86
C ASN A 41 -2.31 -7.12 5.50
N LEU A 42 -1.81 -6.49 6.58
CA LEU A 42 -0.72 -7.07 7.37
C LEU A 42 -1.24 -8.22 8.22
N GLY A 43 -1.15 -9.42 7.67
CA GLY A 43 -1.08 -10.61 8.50
C GLY A 43 0.21 -10.63 9.33
N PRO A 44 0.31 -11.53 10.32
CA PRO A 44 1.49 -11.69 11.18
C PRO A 44 2.77 -12.04 10.38
N ALA A 45 2.63 -12.50 9.13
CA ALA A 45 3.74 -12.80 8.23
C ALA A 45 4.38 -11.57 7.55
N GLY A 46 3.90 -10.35 7.85
CA GLY A 46 4.35 -9.15 7.15
C GLY A 46 3.78 -9.04 5.74
N PRO A 47 4.20 -8.03 4.96
CA PRO A 47 3.68 -7.80 3.62
C PRO A 47 4.11 -8.93 2.68
N GLY A 48 3.25 -9.93 2.50
CA GLY A 48 3.42 -10.91 1.44
C GLY A 48 3.41 -10.17 0.11
N ALA A 49 4.54 -10.19 -0.60
CA ALA A 49 4.68 -9.58 -1.91
C ALA A 49 3.66 -10.22 -2.87
N HIS A 50 2.81 -9.39 -3.45
CA HIS A 50 1.99 -9.70 -4.62
C HIS A 50 2.05 -8.49 -5.54
#